data_AF-A0A926W0D9-F1
#
_entry.id   AF-A0A926W0D9-F1
#
_cell.length_a   1.000
_cell.length_b   1.000
_cell.length_c   1.000
_cell.angle_alpha   90.00
_cell.angle_beta   90.00
_cell.angle_gamma   90.00
#
_symmetry.space_group_name_H-M   'P 1'
#
loop_
_entity.id
_entity.type
_entity.pdbx_description
1 polymer ?
#
loop_
_entity_poly.entity_id
_entity_poly.type
_entity_poly.pdbx_seq_one_letter_code
_entity_poly.pdbx_strand_id
1 'polypeptide(L)'
;MADLNGEIIQELLLVLRPFMWDKQQRRSYLFIALGTNATVLNRLVWDTPVDVFIPQMVNELILSGEIAPGKPTICALLEVIRENVGVDKQLEIDNLQQRIIEELTKKEKSSSVETDKHSRFKRMSFITELRTRLISDKQVYDLSRNEEFAEFNFIGLKETPLSVDLVAFTKADDFTEKQIVDLRDKFFNITQIVSYDFGLKPCPRMPNGLLGLVFEDECPRSLIEFIKKQTKISHWQRSAVLVSWVIDVKYEQIHTHNNPVSLLPPVMIMKD
;
A
#
# COMPACT_ATOMS: atom_id res chain seq x y z
N MET A 1 6.01 7.42 6.06
CA MET A 1 7.38 7.85 5.70
C MET A 1 8.09 8.24 6.99
N ALA A 2 9.29 7.71 7.23
CA ALA A 2 10.05 8.02 8.44
C ALA A 2 10.81 9.35 8.23
N ASP A 3 10.13 10.47 8.38
CA ASP A 3 10.74 11.80 8.25
C ASP A 3 11.34 12.23 9.57
N LEU A 4 12.65 12.48 9.67
CA LEU A 4 13.24 13.17 10.83
C LEU A 4 12.58 14.54 11.02
N ASN A 5 12.54 15.02 12.27
CA ASN A 5 12.10 16.37 12.58
C ASN A 5 12.82 17.38 11.67
N GLY A 6 12.06 18.32 11.11
CA GLY A 6 12.59 19.37 10.24
C GLY A 6 13.77 20.12 10.87
N GLU A 7 13.78 20.30 12.20
CA GLU A 7 14.91 20.89 12.92
C GLU A 7 16.19 20.05 12.82
N ILE A 8 16.09 18.72 13.00
CA ILE A 8 17.24 17.81 12.84
C ILE A 8 17.74 17.81 11.40
N ILE A 9 16.83 17.84 10.42
CA ILE A 9 17.21 17.94 9.00
C ILE A 9 17.97 19.24 8.71
N GLN A 10 17.56 20.38 9.28
CA GLN A 10 18.27 21.65 9.12
C GLN A 10 19.66 21.61 9.77
N GLU A 11 19.80 21.00 10.95
CA GLU A 11 21.10 20.85 11.59
C GLU A 11 22.02 19.90 10.81
N LEU A 12 21.47 18.78 10.29
CA LEU A 12 22.18 17.89 9.38
C LEU A 12 22.65 18.62 8.12
N LEU A 13 21.82 19.48 7.53
CA LEU A 13 22.21 20.32 6.41
C LEU A 13 23.44 21.18 6.74
N LEU A 14 23.45 21.84 7.89
CA LEU A 14 24.57 22.70 8.30
C LEU A 14 25.86 21.90 8.54
N VAL A 15 25.76 20.74 9.19
CA VAL A 15 26.91 19.89 9.51
C VAL A 15 27.48 19.21 8.27
N LEU A 16 26.63 18.72 7.37
CA LEU A 16 27.04 17.90 6.23
C LEU A 16 27.49 18.73 5.02
N ARG A 17 26.96 19.95 4.84
CA ARG A 17 27.23 20.79 3.67
C ARG A 17 28.71 20.97 3.33
N PRO A 18 29.64 21.20 4.29
CA PRO A 18 31.06 21.34 3.99
C PRO A 18 31.71 20.07 3.40
N PHE A 19 31.14 18.89 3.65
CA PHE A 19 31.66 17.57 3.25
C PHE A 19 30.97 17.00 2.02
N MET A 20 29.92 17.67 1.55
CA MET A 20 29.02 17.20 0.48
C MET A 20 28.98 18.18 -0.69
N TRP A 21 30.00 19.03 -0.84
CA TRP A 21 30.01 20.09 -1.83
C TRP A 21 29.89 19.54 -3.25
N ASP A 22 30.77 18.60 -3.59
CA ASP A 22 30.83 17.96 -4.90
C ASP A 22 30.60 16.45 -4.85
N LYS A 23 30.38 15.86 -6.02
CA LYS A 23 30.13 14.43 -6.20
C LYS A 23 31.24 13.53 -5.68
N GLN A 24 32.50 13.95 -5.82
CA GLN A 24 33.64 13.14 -5.41
C GLN A 24 33.71 13.09 -3.88
N GLN A 25 33.54 14.22 -3.21
CA GLN A 25 33.50 14.29 -1.75
C GLN A 25 32.35 13.46 -1.19
N ARG A 26 31.13 13.63 -1.74
CA ARG A 26 29.95 12.84 -1.34
C ARG A 26 30.21 11.35 -1.38
N ARG A 27 30.74 10.86 -2.52
CA ARG A 27 31.06 9.44 -2.70
C ARG A 27 32.13 8.97 -1.74
N SER A 28 33.18 9.77 -1.53
CA SER A 28 34.29 9.40 -0.66
C SER A 28 33.80 9.17 0.78
N TYR A 29 33.07 10.13 1.34
CA TYR A 29 32.54 10.01 2.71
C TYR A 29 31.53 8.86 2.85
N LEU A 30 30.60 8.73 1.90
CA LEU A 30 29.59 7.68 1.96
C LEU A 30 30.17 6.27 1.75
N PHE A 31 31.19 6.10 0.91
CA PHE A 31 31.85 4.81 0.72
C PHE A 31 32.70 4.42 1.93
N ILE A 32 33.35 5.38 2.59
CA ILE A 32 34.06 5.12 3.85
C ILE A 32 33.05 4.71 4.93
N ALA A 33 31.92 5.42 5.04
CA ALA A 33 30.93 5.18 6.08
C ALA A 33 30.19 3.84 5.92
N LEU A 34 29.88 3.44 4.68
CA LEU A 34 28.94 2.34 4.40
C LEU A 34 29.58 1.14 3.70
N GLY A 35 30.82 1.29 3.23
CA GLY A 35 31.46 0.35 2.32
C GLY A 35 31.00 0.51 0.87
N THR A 36 31.80 0.00 -0.07
CA THR A 36 31.59 0.20 -1.52
C THR A 36 30.38 -0.53 -2.10
N ASN A 37 29.84 -1.52 -1.38
CA ASN A 37 28.76 -2.38 -1.87
C ASN A 37 27.42 -2.14 -1.16
N ALA A 38 27.30 -1.08 -0.36
CA ALA A 38 26.05 -0.77 0.32
C ALA A 38 24.94 -0.44 -0.69
N THR A 39 23.83 -1.18 -0.62
CA THR A 39 22.73 -1.09 -1.59
C THR A 39 22.08 0.31 -1.62
N VAL A 40 22.12 1.04 -0.50
CA VAL A 40 21.63 2.42 -0.39
C VAL A 40 22.37 3.38 -1.34
N LEU A 41 23.65 3.13 -1.63
CA LEU A 41 24.46 3.96 -2.53
C LEU A 41 23.93 3.96 -3.98
N ASN A 42 23.25 2.89 -4.38
CA ASN A 42 22.66 2.76 -5.72
C ASN A 42 21.37 3.60 -5.87
N ARG A 43 20.78 4.04 -4.76
CA ARG A 43 19.54 4.85 -4.75
C ARG A 43 19.82 6.35 -4.77
N LEU A 44 21.05 6.75 -4.47
CA LEU A 44 21.45 8.15 -4.39
C LEU A 44 21.61 8.76 -5.77
N VAL A 45 20.98 9.92 -5.97
CA VAL A 45 21.19 10.76 -7.16
C VAL A 45 22.35 11.72 -6.88
N TRP A 46 23.51 11.40 -7.43
CA TRP A 46 24.78 12.05 -7.08
C TRP A 46 24.96 13.47 -7.64
N ASP A 47 24.26 13.81 -8.72
CA ASP A 47 24.48 15.02 -9.53
C ASP A 47 23.47 16.15 -9.24
N THR A 48 23.00 16.24 -7.99
CA THR A 48 22.07 17.30 -7.55
C THR A 48 22.77 18.41 -6.76
N PRO A 49 22.19 19.62 -6.68
CA PRO A 49 22.69 20.68 -5.79
C PRO A 49 22.78 20.20 -4.33
N VAL A 50 23.75 20.68 -3.56
CA VAL A 50 24.01 20.19 -2.18
C VAL A 50 22.78 20.29 -1.26
N ASP A 51 21.99 21.35 -1.40
CA ASP A 51 20.78 21.59 -0.61
C ASP A 51 19.62 20.65 -0.99
N VAL A 52 19.70 20.01 -2.15
CA VAL A 52 18.76 18.97 -2.62
C VAL A 52 19.31 17.58 -2.29
N PHE A 53 20.63 17.40 -2.45
CA PHE A 53 21.31 16.13 -2.21
C PHE A 53 21.21 15.70 -0.74
N ILE A 54 21.51 16.59 0.21
CA ILE A 54 21.59 16.21 1.62
C ILE A 54 20.24 15.69 2.14
N PRO A 55 19.09 16.36 1.95
CA PRO A 55 17.81 15.84 2.44
C PRO A 55 17.44 14.50 1.79
N GLN A 56 17.69 14.35 0.48
CA GLN A 56 17.44 13.09 -0.23
C GLN A 56 18.31 11.95 0.31
N MET A 57 19.61 12.21 0.47
CA MET A 57 20.56 11.25 1.01
C MET A 57 20.21 10.86 2.43
N VAL A 58 19.90 11.83 3.31
CA VAL A 58 19.49 11.56 4.69
C VAL A 58 18.28 10.65 4.73
N ASN A 59 17.26 10.91 3.90
CA ASN A 59 16.08 10.05 3.82
C ASN A 59 16.41 8.62 3.39
N GLU A 60 17.25 8.43 2.37
CA GLU A 60 17.68 7.10 1.95
C GLU A 60 18.47 6.37 3.04
N LEU A 61 19.31 7.06 3.80
CA LEU A 61 20.06 6.48 4.92
C LEU A 61 19.16 6.13 6.12
N ILE A 62 18.09 6.87 6.35
CA ILE A 62 17.09 6.48 7.37
C ILE A 62 16.32 5.25 6.88
N LEU A 63 15.93 5.21 5.61
CA LEU A 63 15.19 4.10 5.02
C LEU A 63 16.01 2.80 4.93
N SER A 64 17.34 2.89 4.81
CA SER A 64 18.22 1.72 4.89
C SER A 64 18.30 1.13 6.30
N GLY A 65 17.80 1.83 7.31
CA GLY A 65 17.71 1.36 8.68
C GLY A 65 19.05 1.39 9.38
N GLU A 66 19.42 0.26 9.99
CA GLU A 66 20.64 0.12 10.78
C GLU A 66 21.73 -0.63 10.03
N ILE A 67 22.99 -0.20 10.22
CA ILE A 67 24.16 -0.95 9.72
C ILE A 67 24.65 -2.01 10.72
N ALA A 68 24.28 -1.85 11.98
CA ALA A 68 24.49 -2.79 13.08
C ALA A 68 23.41 -2.53 14.15
N PRO A 69 23.06 -3.50 15.00
CA PRO A 69 22.01 -3.33 16.01
C PRO A 69 22.21 -2.06 16.86
N GLY A 70 21.22 -1.16 16.84
CA GLY A 70 21.24 0.12 17.57
C GLY A 70 22.07 1.22 16.91
N LYS A 71 22.55 1.01 15.67
CA LYS A 71 23.38 1.96 14.92
C LYS A 71 22.73 2.33 13.59
N PRO A 72 21.95 3.43 13.56
CA PRO A 72 21.36 3.96 12.35
C PRO A 72 22.41 4.23 11.27
N THR A 73 22.09 3.96 10.00
CA THR A 73 23.01 4.14 8.88
C THR A 73 23.54 5.57 8.79
N ILE A 74 22.70 6.58 9.04
CA ILE A 74 23.11 7.99 9.08
C ILE A 74 24.17 8.28 10.15
N CYS A 75 24.15 7.57 11.27
CA CYS A 75 25.14 7.76 12.34
C CYS A 75 26.54 7.30 11.88
N ALA A 76 26.63 6.28 11.01
CA ALA A 76 27.90 5.85 10.43
C ALA A 76 28.57 6.95 9.60
N LEU A 77 27.78 7.70 8.83
CA LEU A 77 28.27 8.86 8.08
C LEU A 77 28.76 9.96 9.02
N LEU A 78 27.97 10.26 10.06
CA LEU A 78 28.32 11.27 11.05
C LEU A 78 29.60 10.91 11.82
N GLU A 79 29.85 9.65 12.12
CA GLU A 79 31.11 9.20 12.74
C GLU A 79 32.32 9.50 11.84
N VAL A 80 32.24 9.19 10.55
CA VAL A 80 33.33 9.49 9.62
C VAL A 80 33.56 11.00 9.52
N ILE A 81 32.49 11.81 9.51
CA ILE A 81 32.61 13.27 9.46
C ILE A 81 33.17 13.82 10.78
N ARG A 82 32.76 13.25 11.92
CA ARG A 82 33.25 13.60 13.26
C ARG A 82 34.77 13.46 13.37
N GLU A 83 35.36 12.44 12.75
CA GLU A 83 36.83 12.25 12.72
C GLU A 83 37.57 13.36 11.97
N ASN A 84 36.87 14.13 11.14
CA ASN A 84 37.45 15.16 10.27
C ASN A 84 37.15 16.60 10.73
N VAL A 85 36.65 16.80 11.94
CA VAL A 85 36.30 18.13 12.49
C VAL A 85 36.96 18.42 13.84
N GLY A 86 37.01 19.71 14.18
CA GLY A 86 37.47 20.20 15.48
C GLY A 86 36.59 19.75 16.65
N VAL A 87 37.14 19.78 17.86
CA VAL A 87 36.51 19.25 19.10
C VAL A 87 35.14 19.90 19.37
N ASP A 88 34.99 21.18 19.05
CA ASP A 88 33.73 21.92 19.12
C ASP A 88 32.64 21.29 18.23
N LYS A 89 32.99 20.99 16.98
CA LYS A 89 32.08 20.34 16.02
C LYS A 89 31.87 18.86 16.29
N GLN A 90 32.82 18.17 16.91
CA GLN A 90 32.61 16.80 17.37
C GLN A 90 31.48 16.73 18.40
N LEU A 91 31.45 17.67 19.36
CA LEU A 91 30.40 17.74 20.36
C LEU A 91 29.02 18.04 19.74
N GLU A 92 28.97 18.93 18.75
CA GLU A 92 27.73 19.19 17.98
C GLU A 92 27.25 17.91 17.28
N ILE A 93 28.15 17.17 16.64
CA ILE A 93 27.81 15.90 15.96
C ILE A 93 27.37 14.83 16.96
N ASP A 94 28.03 14.71 18.11
CA ASP A 94 27.68 13.74 19.16
C ASP A 94 26.26 13.99 19.70
N ASN A 95 25.93 15.26 19.94
CA ASN A 95 24.59 15.67 20.36
C ASN A 95 23.54 15.40 19.26
N LEU A 96 23.91 15.65 18.00
CA LEU A 96 23.03 15.38 16.85
C LEU A 96 22.78 13.88 16.68
N GLN A 97 23.80 13.04 16.82
CA GLN A 97 23.65 11.57 16.80
C GLN A 97 22.75 11.08 17.92
N GLN A 98 22.92 11.58 19.15
CA GLN A 98 22.04 11.24 20.28
C GLN A 98 20.59 11.63 20.00
N ARG A 99 20.35 12.84 19.47
CA ARG A 99 18.99 13.29 19.11
C ARG A 99 18.39 12.45 17.99
N ILE A 100 19.17 12.07 16.99
CA ILE A 100 18.73 11.17 15.91
C ILE A 100 18.35 9.82 16.49
N ILE A 101 19.21 9.20 17.31
CA ILE A 101 18.93 7.92 17.96
C ILE A 101 17.69 8.05 18.84
N GLU A 102 17.61 9.07 19.67
CA GLU A 102 16.43 9.30 20.50
C GLU A 102 15.17 9.50 19.69
N GLU A 103 15.22 10.22 18.56
CA GLU A 103 14.05 10.44 17.73
C GLU A 103 13.65 9.15 17.00
N LEU A 104 14.61 8.40 16.48
CA LEU A 104 14.38 7.10 15.84
C LEU A 104 13.89 6.07 16.86
N THR A 105 14.45 6.02 18.07
CA THR A 105 14.01 5.13 19.17
C THR A 105 12.71 5.60 19.79
N LYS A 106 12.45 6.91 19.91
CA LYS A 106 11.13 7.45 20.29
C LYS A 106 10.12 7.12 19.22
N LYS A 107 10.48 7.16 17.93
CA LYS A 107 9.65 6.67 16.83
C LYS A 107 9.50 5.16 16.84
N GLU A 108 10.50 4.40 17.29
CA GLU A 108 10.39 2.95 17.43
C GLU A 108 9.52 2.57 18.63
N LYS A 109 9.59 3.32 19.74
CA LYS A 109 8.81 3.13 20.97
C LYS A 109 7.41 3.72 20.89
N SER A 110 7.24 4.86 20.24
CA SER A 110 5.93 5.32 19.79
C SER A 110 5.43 4.39 18.70
N SER A 111 6.26 3.81 17.85
CA SER A 111 5.91 2.66 17.00
C SER A 111 5.86 1.33 17.75
N SER A 112 6.08 1.27 19.08
CA SER A 112 5.93 0.05 19.88
C SER A 112 4.66 0.10 20.75
N VAL A 113 4.28 1.28 21.23
CA VAL A 113 2.90 1.57 21.68
C VAL A 113 1.95 1.76 20.48
N GLU A 114 2.47 2.23 19.35
CA GLU A 114 1.89 2.14 18.02
C GLU A 114 2.39 0.89 17.26
N THR A 115 3.10 -0.09 17.83
CA THR A 115 3.30 -1.38 17.08
C THR A 115 1.96 -2.09 16.99
N ASP A 116 1.07 -1.77 17.94
CA ASP A 116 -0.33 -2.14 17.95
C ASP A 116 -1.20 -1.30 16.99
N LYS A 117 -0.67 -0.17 16.45
CA LYS A 117 -1.35 0.71 15.47
C LYS A 117 -0.70 0.77 14.08
N HIS A 118 0.58 0.45 13.95
CA HIS A 118 1.37 0.47 12.72
C HIS A 118 1.55 -0.95 12.17
N SER A 119 1.46 -2.00 13.01
CA SER A 119 1.01 -3.31 12.51
C SER A 119 -0.46 -3.27 12.06
N ARG A 120 -1.24 -2.25 12.47
CA ARG A 120 -2.60 -1.99 11.98
C ARG A 120 -2.66 -1.23 10.65
N PHE A 121 -1.62 -0.46 10.31
CA PHE A 121 -1.49 0.20 8.99
C PHE A 121 -0.68 -0.62 7.98
N LYS A 122 0.27 -1.46 8.42
CA LYS A 122 0.87 -2.54 7.60
C LYS A 122 -0.01 -3.82 7.56
N ARG A 123 -1.06 -3.90 8.39
CA ARG A 123 -2.25 -4.75 8.23
C ARG A 123 -3.50 -3.90 7.92
N MET A 124 -3.45 -3.03 6.92
CA MET A 124 -4.68 -2.90 6.15
C MET A 124 -4.84 -4.25 5.46
N SER A 125 -5.92 -4.99 5.77
CA SER A 125 -6.26 -6.17 4.97
C SER A 125 -6.27 -5.73 3.52
N PHE A 126 -5.86 -6.60 2.59
CA PHE A 126 -5.82 -6.28 1.16
C PHE A 126 -7.11 -5.58 0.70
N ILE A 127 -8.25 -6.01 1.25
CA ILE A 127 -9.58 -5.45 1.00
C ILE A 127 -9.72 -3.99 1.46
N THR A 128 -9.10 -3.60 2.57
CA THR A 128 -9.17 -2.22 3.09
C THR A 128 -8.40 -1.25 2.18
N GLU A 129 -7.23 -1.67 1.66
CA GLU A 129 -6.47 -0.89 0.68
C GLU A 129 -7.22 -0.81 -0.65
N LEU A 130 -7.76 -1.94 -1.11
CA LEU A 130 -8.56 -2.01 -2.33
C LEU A 130 -9.79 -1.10 -2.24
N ARG A 131 -10.51 -1.11 -1.12
CA ARG A 131 -11.64 -0.20 -0.83
C ARG A 131 -11.21 1.25 -0.95
N THR A 132 -10.10 1.62 -0.31
CA THR A 132 -9.59 2.99 -0.32
C THR A 132 -9.34 3.46 -1.74
N ARG A 133 -8.62 2.67 -2.56
CA ARG A 133 -8.32 2.98 -3.96
C ARG A 133 -9.55 3.01 -4.86
N LEU A 134 -10.51 2.11 -4.64
CA LEU A 134 -11.75 2.10 -5.42
C LEU A 134 -12.60 3.35 -5.15
N ILE A 135 -12.63 3.82 -3.91
CA ILE A 135 -13.32 5.06 -3.54
C ILE A 135 -12.58 6.28 -4.12
N SER A 136 -11.27 6.40 -3.87
CA SER A 136 -10.49 7.58 -4.29
C SER A 136 -10.29 7.67 -5.80
N ASP A 137 -9.85 6.58 -6.42
CA ASP A 137 -9.33 6.61 -7.80
C ASP A 137 -10.42 6.28 -8.81
N LYS A 138 -11.37 5.45 -8.40
CA LYS A 138 -12.45 4.96 -9.28
C LYS A 138 -13.80 5.58 -8.96
N GLN A 139 -13.92 6.41 -7.93
CA GLN A 139 -15.17 7.08 -7.51
C GLN A 139 -16.30 6.07 -7.25
N VAL A 140 -15.96 4.93 -6.65
CA VAL A 140 -16.95 3.94 -6.22
C VAL A 140 -17.62 4.45 -4.94
N TYR A 141 -18.96 4.49 -4.94
CA TYR A 141 -19.75 4.81 -3.77
C TYR A 141 -19.77 3.62 -2.81
N ASP A 142 -19.41 3.86 -1.56
CA ASP A 142 -19.21 2.82 -0.56
C ASP A 142 -20.51 2.47 0.16
N LEU A 143 -20.96 1.25 -0.03
CA LEU A 143 -22.18 0.71 0.58
C LEU A 143 -21.87 -0.15 1.82
N SER A 144 -20.60 -0.32 2.18
CA SER A 144 -20.17 -1.29 3.20
C SER A 144 -20.60 -0.94 4.63
N ARG A 145 -21.25 0.21 4.85
CA ARG A 145 -21.82 0.62 6.14
C ARG A 145 -23.29 0.22 6.30
N ASN A 146 -23.95 -0.28 5.25
CA ASN A 146 -25.32 -0.78 5.34
C ASN A 146 -25.30 -2.20 5.94
N GLU A 147 -26.10 -2.43 6.98
CA GLU A 147 -26.22 -3.73 7.66
C GLU A 147 -26.71 -4.84 6.72
N GLU A 148 -27.49 -4.50 5.69
CA GLU A 148 -27.96 -5.44 4.66
C GLU A 148 -26.79 -6.09 3.87
N PHE A 149 -25.60 -5.48 3.91
CA PHE A 149 -24.42 -5.95 3.20
C PHE A 149 -23.28 -6.40 4.11
N ALA A 150 -23.58 -6.68 5.39
CA ALA A 150 -22.56 -7.06 6.39
C ALA A 150 -21.76 -8.33 6.03
N GLU A 151 -22.27 -9.16 5.12
CA GLU A 151 -21.58 -10.36 4.62
C GLU A 151 -20.39 -10.05 3.69
N PHE A 152 -20.27 -8.82 3.21
CA PHE A 152 -19.18 -8.38 2.34
C PHE A 152 -18.19 -7.51 3.12
N ASN A 153 -16.90 -7.84 3.04
CA ASN A 153 -15.86 -6.98 3.63
C ASN A 153 -15.79 -5.61 2.95
N PHE A 154 -16.14 -5.55 1.67
CA PHE A 154 -16.43 -4.33 0.93
C PHE A 154 -17.56 -4.57 -0.05
N ILE A 155 -18.47 -3.60 -0.17
CA ILE A 155 -19.40 -3.51 -1.28
C ILE A 155 -19.50 -2.06 -1.72
N GLY A 156 -19.53 -1.84 -3.03
CA GLY A 156 -19.58 -0.51 -3.58
C GLY A 156 -20.21 -0.46 -4.95
N LEU A 157 -20.69 0.72 -5.29
CA LEU A 157 -21.48 0.98 -6.48
C LEU A 157 -20.80 2.03 -7.34
N LYS A 158 -20.79 1.81 -8.65
CA LYS A 158 -20.42 2.85 -9.61
C LYS A 158 -21.45 2.95 -10.73
N GLU A 159 -21.94 4.17 -10.93
CA GLU A 159 -22.83 4.47 -12.04
C GLU A 159 -22.04 4.88 -13.27
N THR A 160 -22.45 4.37 -14.42
CA THR A 160 -22.04 4.87 -15.74
C THR A 160 -23.29 5.28 -16.53
N PRO A 161 -23.14 5.92 -17.70
CA PRO A 161 -24.28 6.20 -18.57
C PRO A 161 -25.05 4.94 -19.01
N LEU A 162 -24.38 3.77 -19.07
CA LEU A 162 -24.92 2.53 -19.65
C LEU A 162 -25.19 1.43 -18.61
N SER A 163 -24.50 1.47 -17.48
CA SER A 163 -24.52 0.41 -16.46
C SER A 163 -24.60 0.96 -15.05
N VAL A 164 -25.01 0.08 -14.15
CA VAL A 164 -24.82 0.24 -12.71
C VAL A 164 -23.93 -0.91 -12.28
N ASP A 165 -22.67 -0.63 -11.95
CA ASP A 165 -21.68 -1.64 -11.62
C ASP A 165 -21.57 -1.76 -10.10
N LEU A 166 -22.06 -2.88 -9.57
CA LEU A 166 -21.91 -3.29 -8.19
C LEU A 166 -20.66 -4.16 -8.06
N VAL A 167 -19.80 -3.84 -7.10
CA VAL A 167 -18.60 -4.59 -6.80
C VAL A 167 -18.60 -4.99 -5.33
N ALA A 168 -18.25 -6.24 -5.03
CA ALA A 168 -18.05 -6.70 -3.66
C ALA A 168 -16.77 -7.53 -3.53
N PHE A 169 -16.10 -7.39 -2.38
CA PHE A 169 -14.95 -8.21 -2.01
C PHE A 169 -15.18 -8.86 -0.65
N THR A 170 -14.82 -10.14 -0.56
CA THR A 170 -14.87 -10.92 0.68
C THR A 170 -13.63 -11.78 0.82
N LYS A 171 -13.09 -11.85 2.04
CA LYS A 171 -12.01 -12.76 2.42
C LYS A 171 -12.55 -14.20 2.41
N ALA A 172 -11.87 -15.09 1.71
CA ALA A 172 -12.40 -16.40 1.33
C ALA A 172 -11.46 -17.58 1.64
N ASP A 173 -10.38 -17.37 2.40
CA ASP A 173 -9.36 -18.40 2.69
C ASP A 173 -9.95 -19.72 3.21
N ASP A 174 -10.98 -19.63 4.07
CA ASP A 174 -11.63 -20.78 4.70
C ASP A 174 -12.96 -21.18 4.03
N PHE A 175 -13.27 -20.64 2.84
CA PHE A 175 -14.56 -20.87 2.20
C PHE A 175 -14.63 -22.22 1.50
N THR A 176 -15.71 -22.94 1.75
CA THR A 176 -16.11 -24.11 0.97
C THR A 176 -16.80 -23.70 -0.35
N GLU A 177 -16.84 -24.61 -1.33
CA GLU A 177 -17.59 -24.41 -2.58
C GLU A 177 -19.05 -24.02 -2.34
N LYS A 178 -19.69 -24.62 -1.32
CA LYS A 178 -21.07 -24.30 -0.94
C LYS A 178 -21.21 -22.86 -0.45
N GLN A 179 -20.32 -22.40 0.44
CA GLN A 179 -20.34 -21.02 0.93
C GLN A 179 -20.11 -20.01 -0.20
N ILE A 180 -19.24 -20.34 -1.15
CA ILE A 180 -19.00 -19.53 -2.36
C ILE A 180 -20.29 -19.41 -3.19
N VAL A 181 -21.00 -20.53 -3.41
CA VAL A 181 -22.26 -20.57 -4.16
C VAL A 181 -23.35 -19.75 -3.45
N ASP A 182 -23.48 -19.93 -2.13
CA ASP A 182 -24.47 -19.21 -1.32
C ASP A 182 -24.20 -17.69 -1.33
N LEU A 183 -22.94 -17.27 -1.16
CA LEU A 183 -22.55 -15.85 -1.24
C LEU A 183 -22.80 -15.26 -2.63
N ARG A 184 -22.43 -16.00 -3.69
CA ARG A 184 -22.70 -15.62 -5.09
C ARG A 184 -24.19 -15.40 -5.32
N ASP A 185 -25.05 -16.29 -4.84
CA ASP A 185 -26.49 -16.17 -5.05
C ASP A 185 -27.09 -14.97 -4.33
N LYS A 186 -26.65 -14.70 -3.10
CA LYS A 186 -27.04 -13.49 -2.38
C LYS A 186 -26.58 -12.23 -3.11
N PHE A 187 -25.31 -12.16 -3.52
CA PHE A 187 -24.77 -11.02 -4.25
C PHE A 187 -25.49 -10.81 -5.59
N PHE A 188 -25.86 -11.89 -6.27
CA PHE A 188 -26.64 -11.81 -7.51
C PHE A 188 -28.01 -11.16 -7.27
N ASN A 189 -28.71 -11.58 -6.21
CA ASN A 189 -30.01 -11.01 -5.88
C ASN A 189 -29.92 -9.52 -5.58
N ILE A 190 -28.88 -9.09 -4.83
CA ILE A 190 -28.60 -7.66 -4.58
C ILE A 190 -28.37 -6.92 -5.91
N THR A 191 -27.53 -7.48 -6.78
CA THR A 191 -27.24 -6.91 -8.11
C THR A 191 -28.51 -6.70 -8.93
N GLN A 192 -29.50 -7.60 -8.82
CA GLN A 192 -30.76 -7.48 -9.55
C GLN A 192 -31.67 -6.33 -9.06
N ILE A 193 -31.51 -5.87 -7.82
CA ILE A 193 -32.41 -4.90 -7.18
C ILE A 193 -31.75 -3.55 -6.86
N VAL A 194 -30.40 -3.47 -6.83
CA VAL A 194 -29.63 -2.30 -6.39
C VAL A 194 -30.01 -0.99 -7.09
N SER A 195 -30.39 -1.04 -8.37
CA SER A 195 -30.80 0.16 -9.11
C SER A 195 -32.12 0.76 -8.62
N TYR A 196 -32.97 -0.01 -7.93
CA TYR A 196 -34.29 0.41 -7.46
C TYR A 196 -34.25 0.89 -6.01
N ASP A 197 -33.55 0.16 -5.14
CA ASP A 197 -33.57 0.40 -3.70
C ASP A 197 -32.77 1.65 -3.28
N PHE A 198 -31.82 2.09 -4.10
CA PHE A 198 -30.98 3.27 -3.83
C PHE A 198 -31.45 4.56 -4.50
N GLY A 199 -32.69 4.61 -5.00
CA GLY A 199 -33.26 5.82 -5.60
C GLY A 199 -32.56 6.30 -6.87
N LEU A 200 -31.75 5.41 -7.50
CA LEU A 200 -31.11 5.70 -8.77
C LEU A 200 -32.20 5.80 -9.84
N LYS A 201 -32.13 6.82 -10.70
CA LYS A 201 -33.16 7.07 -11.71
C LYS A 201 -33.42 5.77 -12.49
N PRO A 202 -34.69 5.36 -12.69
CA PRO A 202 -35.07 4.15 -13.42
C PRO A 202 -34.81 4.34 -14.92
N CYS A 203 -33.56 4.51 -15.30
CA CYS A 203 -33.11 4.34 -16.67
C CYS A 203 -32.76 2.86 -16.88
N PRO A 204 -32.80 2.36 -18.12
CA PRO A 204 -32.54 0.97 -18.48
C PRO A 204 -31.03 0.64 -18.39
N ARG A 205 -30.41 0.94 -17.25
CA ARG A 205 -29.00 0.62 -17.02
C ARG A 205 -28.90 -0.84 -16.65
N MET A 206 -28.03 -1.57 -17.31
CA MET A 206 -27.83 -3.00 -17.06
C MET A 206 -27.04 -3.16 -15.76
N PRO A 207 -27.57 -3.84 -14.73
CA PRO A 207 -26.84 -4.05 -13.49
C PRO A 207 -25.70 -5.07 -13.68
N ASN A 208 -24.49 -4.54 -13.55
CA ASN A 208 -23.18 -5.17 -13.47
C ASN A 208 -22.88 -5.75 -12.07
N GLY A 209 -22.50 -7.02 -11.91
CA GLY A 209 -22.03 -7.56 -10.62
C GLY A 209 -20.62 -8.14 -10.71
N LEU A 210 -19.70 -7.65 -9.89
CA LEU A 210 -18.39 -8.26 -9.66
C LEU A 210 -18.27 -8.77 -8.23
N LEU A 211 -18.13 -10.08 -8.05
CA LEU A 211 -17.78 -10.68 -6.76
C LEU A 211 -16.31 -11.11 -6.75
N GLY A 212 -15.46 -10.39 -6.02
CA GLY A 212 -14.08 -10.78 -5.80
C GLY A 212 -13.92 -11.58 -4.51
N LEU A 213 -13.48 -12.83 -4.65
CA LEU A 213 -13.09 -13.69 -3.53
C LEU A 213 -11.59 -13.52 -3.31
N VAL A 214 -11.23 -12.96 -2.16
CA VAL A 214 -9.85 -12.62 -1.79
C VAL A 214 -9.27 -13.73 -0.93
N PHE A 215 -8.20 -14.34 -1.42
CA PHE A 215 -7.40 -15.33 -0.71
C PHE A 215 -6.08 -14.65 -0.32
N GLU A 216 -5.91 -14.43 0.99
CA GLU A 216 -4.65 -13.93 1.54
C GLU A 216 -3.59 -15.04 1.61
N ASP A 217 -4.05 -16.28 1.80
CA ASP A 217 -3.28 -17.50 1.63
C ASP A 217 -3.40 -18.03 0.19
N GLU A 218 -2.81 -19.21 -0.06
CA GLU A 218 -2.88 -19.86 -1.37
C GLU A 218 -4.28 -20.39 -1.67
N CYS A 219 -4.85 -19.98 -2.82
CA CYS A 219 -6.10 -20.56 -3.30
C CYS A 219 -5.81 -21.87 -4.08
N PRO A 220 -6.40 -23.02 -3.69
CA PRO A 220 -6.19 -24.26 -4.43
C PRO A 220 -6.66 -24.13 -5.88
N ARG A 221 -5.85 -24.64 -6.82
CA ARG A 221 -6.14 -24.54 -8.27
C ARG A 221 -7.50 -25.09 -8.68
N SER A 222 -7.99 -26.15 -8.01
CA SER A 222 -9.33 -26.69 -8.21
C SER A 222 -10.42 -25.67 -7.85
N LEU A 223 -10.24 -24.94 -6.76
CA LEU A 223 -11.16 -23.92 -6.28
C LEU A 223 -11.14 -22.68 -7.18
N ILE A 224 -9.98 -22.29 -7.71
CA ILE A 224 -9.86 -21.23 -8.72
C ILE A 224 -10.73 -21.56 -9.95
N GLU A 225 -10.57 -22.76 -10.50
CA GLU A 225 -11.34 -23.20 -11.67
C GLU A 225 -12.83 -23.38 -11.38
N PHE A 226 -13.20 -23.70 -10.14
CA PHE A 226 -14.58 -23.70 -9.68
C PHE A 226 -15.16 -22.27 -9.64
N ILE A 227 -14.47 -21.32 -9.01
CA ILE A 227 -14.91 -19.93 -8.82
C ILE A 227 -15.10 -19.23 -10.17
N LYS A 228 -14.16 -19.40 -11.11
CA LYS A 228 -14.25 -18.78 -12.45
C LYS A 228 -15.50 -19.18 -13.23
N LYS A 229 -16.13 -20.30 -12.88
CA LYS A 229 -17.37 -20.81 -13.51
C LYS A 229 -18.64 -20.28 -12.83
N GLN A 230 -18.54 -19.54 -11.72
CA GLN A 230 -19.68 -19.07 -10.92
C GLN A 230 -20.38 -17.82 -11.49
N THR A 231 -20.38 -17.66 -12.81
CA THR A 231 -21.10 -16.57 -13.49
C THR A 231 -22.61 -16.80 -13.44
N LYS A 232 -23.40 -15.75 -13.18
CA LYS A 232 -24.86 -15.80 -13.27
C LYS A 232 -25.38 -14.72 -14.21
N ILE A 233 -26.38 -15.10 -15.01
CA ILE A 233 -27.06 -14.20 -15.94
C ILE A 233 -28.56 -14.36 -15.73
N SER A 234 -29.26 -13.24 -15.58
CA SER A 234 -30.72 -13.19 -15.59
C SER A 234 -31.19 -12.83 -16.98
N HIS A 235 -32.08 -13.65 -17.55
CA HIS A 235 -32.72 -13.39 -18.85
C HIS A 235 -34.15 -12.86 -18.73
N TRP A 236 -34.61 -12.54 -17.51
CA TRP A 236 -35.91 -11.90 -17.29
C TRP A 236 -35.85 -10.41 -17.67
N GLN A 237 -36.99 -9.69 -17.62
CA GLN A 237 -37.17 -8.27 -18.03
C GLN A 237 -36.06 -7.28 -17.61
N ARG A 238 -35.19 -7.66 -16.66
CA ARG A 238 -34.03 -6.92 -16.15
C ARG A 238 -32.79 -7.83 -16.27
N SER A 239 -32.03 -7.67 -17.35
CA SER A 239 -30.83 -8.46 -17.57
C SER A 239 -29.72 -8.02 -16.62
N ALA A 240 -29.41 -8.86 -15.63
CA ALA A 240 -28.32 -8.70 -14.69
C ALA A 240 -27.24 -9.74 -14.99
N VAL A 241 -25.98 -9.32 -14.90
CA VAL A 241 -24.83 -10.22 -15.07
C VAL A 241 -23.97 -10.12 -13.82
N LEU A 242 -23.61 -11.26 -13.25
CA LEU A 242 -22.62 -11.36 -12.18
C LEU A 242 -21.49 -12.26 -12.59
N VAL A 243 -20.28 -11.82 -12.29
CA VAL A 243 -19.06 -12.59 -12.50
C VAL A 243 -18.24 -12.67 -11.22
N SER A 244 -17.54 -13.79 -11.06
CA SER A 244 -16.71 -14.04 -9.89
C SER A 244 -15.24 -14.03 -10.25
N TRP A 245 -14.44 -13.36 -9.43
CA TRP A 245 -12.99 -13.27 -9.57
C TRP A 245 -12.32 -13.90 -8.35
N VAL A 246 -11.14 -14.49 -8.57
CA VAL A 246 -10.23 -14.85 -7.49
C VAL A 246 -9.11 -13.83 -7.43
N ILE A 247 -8.85 -13.31 -6.25
CA ILE A 247 -7.69 -12.48 -5.98
C ILE A 247 -6.78 -13.27 -5.05
N ASP A 248 -5.72 -13.83 -5.60
CA ASP A 248 -4.68 -14.55 -4.86
C ASP A 248 -3.59 -13.55 -4.47
N VAL A 249 -3.65 -13.09 -3.22
CA VAL A 249 -2.75 -12.06 -2.71
C VAL A 249 -1.34 -12.62 -2.52
N LYS A 250 -1.21 -13.89 -2.09
CA LYS A 250 0.07 -14.56 -1.87
C LYS A 250 0.91 -14.60 -3.15
N TYR A 251 0.29 -14.88 -4.29
CA TYR A 251 0.98 -14.92 -5.59
C TYR A 251 0.83 -13.66 -6.42
N GLU A 252 0.17 -12.62 -5.90
CA GLU A 252 -0.10 -11.36 -6.60
C GLU A 252 -0.83 -11.59 -7.95
N GLN A 253 -1.78 -12.54 -7.98
CA GLN A 253 -2.52 -12.94 -9.18
C GLN A 253 -4.01 -12.66 -9.07
N ILE A 254 -4.59 -12.25 -10.20
CA ILE A 254 -6.04 -12.11 -10.34
C ILE A 254 -6.51 -13.09 -11.40
N HIS A 255 -7.35 -14.05 -11.00
CA HIS A 255 -7.98 -14.98 -11.91
C HIS A 255 -9.39 -14.50 -12.23
N THR A 256 -9.54 -14.00 -13.44
CA THR A 256 -10.82 -13.52 -13.96
C THR A 256 -11.62 -14.70 -14.54
N HIS A 257 -12.93 -14.52 -14.70
CA HIS A 257 -13.77 -15.47 -15.44
C HIS A 257 -13.25 -15.68 -16.88
N ASN A 258 -13.77 -16.70 -17.56
CA ASN A 258 -13.31 -17.04 -18.91
C ASN A 258 -13.88 -16.12 -20.02
N ASN A 259 -14.91 -15.31 -19.76
CA ASN A 259 -15.58 -14.50 -20.79
C ASN A 259 -15.49 -13.02 -20.45
N PRO A 260 -14.77 -12.16 -21.20
CA PRO A 260 -14.62 -10.75 -20.84
C PRO A 260 -15.98 -10.03 -20.87
N VAL A 261 -16.57 -9.75 -19.69
CA VAL A 261 -17.56 -8.67 -19.57
C VAL A 261 -16.88 -7.39 -19.11
N SER A 262 -17.38 -6.27 -19.64
CA SER A 262 -16.95 -4.92 -19.30
C SER A 262 -17.44 -4.57 -17.90
N LEU A 263 -16.80 -5.15 -16.90
CA LEU A 263 -16.94 -4.82 -15.49
C LEU A 263 -15.60 -4.21 -15.05
N LEU A 264 -15.65 -3.21 -14.18
CA LEU A 264 -14.45 -2.63 -13.55
C LEU A 264 -13.72 -3.71 -12.75
N PRO A 265 -12.64 -4.35 -13.25
CA PRO A 265 -11.30 -4.31 -12.58
C PRO A 265 -10.09 -4.55 -13.55
N PRO A 266 -8.79 -4.49 -13.14
CA PRO A 266 -8.21 -4.33 -11.79
C PRO A 266 -7.56 -2.95 -11.54
N VAL A 267 -7.58 -2.53 -10.28
CA VAL A 267 -6.58 -1.59 -9.76
C VAL A 267 -5.28 -2.39 -9.68
N MET A 268 -4.31 -2.10 -10.54
CA MET A 268 -2.96 -2.62 -10.31
C MET A 268 -2.45 -2.00 -9.02
N ILE A 269 -2.35 -2.79 -7.96
CA ILE A 269 -1.50 -2.43 -6.82
C ILE A 269 -0.07 -2.68 -7.29
N MET A 270 0.46 -1.77 -8.11
CA MET A 270 1.90 -1.76 -8.37
C MET A 270 2.58 -1.40 -7.04
N LYS A 271 3.61 -2.17 -6.68
CA LYS A 271 4.56 -1.77 -5.64
C LYS A 271 5.25 -0.51 -6.15
N ASP A 272 5.10 0.58 -5.40
CA ASP A 272 6.09 1.65 -5.42
C ASP A 272 7.42 1.14 -4.83
#